data_AF-A0AA96U9X3-F1
#
_entry.id   AF-A0AA96U9X3-F1
#
_cell.length_a   1.000
_cell.length_b   1.000
_cell.length_c   1.000
_cell.angle_alpha   90.00
_cell.angle_beta   90.00
_cell.angle_gamma   90.00
#
_symmetry.space_group_name_H-M   'P 1'
#
loop_
_entity.id
_entity.type
_entity.pdbx_description
1 polymer ?
#
loop_
_entity_poly.entity_id
_entity_poly.type
_entity_poly.pdbx_seq_one_letter_code
_entity_poly.pdbx_strand_id
1 'polypeptide(L)'
;MQFIIFLLPLLAIFLMMRSQKKRQAQMQSMQTALQPGSGVRTIGGMYALVKAVNDETVELEVAPGVVAHYTKGAIAAVLEPLEYDAIINGRPAEDESDEAVEALDAAADEKPLSLSKDEAKDEAKVDAEAPESK
;
A
#
# COMPACT_ATOMS: atom_id res chain seq x y z
N MET A 1 -31.06 -10.94 -38.95
CA MET A 1 -31.18 -9.59 -38.35
C MET A 1 -31.65 -9.60 -36.89
N GLN A 2 -32.51 -10.54 -36.42
CA GLN A 2 -32.93 -10.64 -35.00
C GLN A 2 -31.80 -10.90 -33.98
N PHE A 3 -30.77 -11.69 -34.32
CA PHE A 3 -29.69 -12.03 -33.38
C PHE A 3 -28.88 -10.81 -32.90
N ILE A 4 -28.75 -9.78 -33.74
CA ILE A 4 -28.03 -8.54 -33.41
C ILE A 4 -28.74 -7.80 -32.26
N ILE A 5 -30.07 -7.84 -32.22
CA ILE A 5 -30.89 -7.19 -31.19
C ILE A 5 -30.68 -7.84 -29.82
N PHE A 6 -30.44 -9.16 -29.76
CA PHE A 6 -30.14 -9.87 -28.51
C PHE A 6 -28.65 -9.83 -28.12
N LEU A 7 -27.74 -9.71 -29.10
CA LEU A 7 -26.29 -9.65 -28.85
C LEU A 7 -25.89 -8.34 -28.14
N LEU A 8 -26.45 -7.21 -28.55
CA LEU A 8 -26.13 -5.88 -27.99
C LEU A 8 -26.33 -5.78 -26.46
N PRO A 9 -27.48 -6.16 -25.86
CA PRO A 9 -27.67 -6.12 -24.41
C PRO A 9 -26.81 -7.15 -23.66
N LEU A 10 -26.58 -8.34 -24.24
CA LEU A 10 -25.73 -9.36 -23.63
C LEU A 10 -24.28 -8.91 -23.50
N LEU A 11 -23.75 -8.22 -24.52
CA LEU A 11 -22.40 -7.66 -24.48
C LEU A 11 -22.27 -6.56 -23.41
N ALA A 12 -23.29 -5.70 -23.27
CA ALA A 12 -23.31 -4.65 -22.24
C ALA A 12 -23.31 -5.23 -20.81
N ILE A 13 -24.11 -6.27 -20.56
CA ILE A 13 -24.16 -6.96 -19.26
C ILE A 13 -22.83 -7.66 -18.96
N PHE A 14 -22.22 -8.30 -19.97
CA PHE A 14 -20.94 -8.98 -19.83
C PHE A 14 -19.81 -8.01 -19.45
N LEU A 15 -19.75 -6.85 -20.10
CA LEU A 15 -18.78 -5.80 -19.76
C LEU A 15 -19.01 -5.24 -18.35
N MET A 16 -20.27 -5.06 -17.94
CA MET A 16 -20.62 -4.59 -16.60
C MET A 16 -20.25 -5.61 -15.51
N MET A 17 -20.49 -6.90 -15.75
CA MET A 17 -20.14 -7.98 -14.81
C MET A 17 -18.63 -8.10 -14.58
N ARG A 18 -17.81 -7.89 -15.62
CA ARG A 18 -16.34 -7.82 -15.49
C ARG A 18 -15.90 -6.65 -14.62
N SER A 19 -16.51 -5.49 -14.78
CA SER A 19 -16.22 -4.29 -13.97
C SER A 19 -16.65 -4.48 -12.51
N GLN A 20 -17.84 -5.05 -12.28
CA GLN A 20 -18.36 -5.30 -10.95
C GLN A 20 -17.49 -6.29 -10.16
N LYS A 21 -17.00 -7.36 -10.80
CA LYS A 21 -16.11 -8.34 -10.15
C LYS A 21 -14.80 -7.71 -9.67
N LYS A 22 -14.24 -6.75 -10.43
CA LYS A 22 -13.03 -6.02 -10.02
C LYS A 22 -13.29 -5.13 -8.80
N ARG A 23 -14.44 -4.46 -8.76
CA ARG A 23 -14.83 -3.59 -7.62
C ARG A 23 -15.10 -4.40 -6.34
N GLN A 24 -15.73 -5.56 -6.47
CA GLN A 24 -15.94 -6.49 -5.35
C GLN A 24 -14.63 -7.06 -4.81
N ALA A 25 -13.71 -7.46 -5.70
CA ALA A 25 -12.40 -7.97 -5.29
C ALA A 25 -11.58 -6.91 -4.54
N GLN A 26 -11.61 -5.65 -4.98
CA GLN A 26 -10.95 -4.55 -4.30
C GLN A 26 -11.51 -4.28 -2.90
N MET A 27 -12.83 -4.37 -2.73
CA MET A 27 -13.47 -4.24 -1.41
C MET A 27 -13.07 -5.37 -0.47
N GLN A 28 -12.94 -6.60 -0.97
CA GLN A 28 -12.49 -7.73 -0.16
C GLN A 28 -11.00 -7.62 0.20
N SER A 29 -10.13 -7.23 -0.73
CA SER A 29 -8.70 -7.07 -0.43
C SER A 29 -8.44 -5.97 0.59
N MET A 30 -9.19 -4.87 0.53
CA MET A 30 -9.10 -3.79 1.53
C MET A 30 -9.51 -4.25 2.93
N GLN A 31 -10.54 -5.10 3.02
CA GLN A 31 -10.99 -5.64 4.31
C GLN A 31 -9.94 -6.56 4.94
N THR A 32 -9.21 -7.33 4.14
CA THR A 32 -8.12 -8.19 4.65
C THR A 32 -6.90 -7.39 5.11
N ALA A 33 -6.60 -6.28 4.41
CA ALA A 33 -5.45 -5.43 4.72
C ALA A 33 -5.65 -4.54 5.94
N LEU A 34 -6.91 -4.26 6.32
CA LEU A 34 -7.24 -3.47 7.50
C LEU A 34 -7.04 -4.29 8.78
N GLN A 35 -5.89 -4.09 9.43
CA GLN A 35 -5.58 -4.66 10.75
C GLN A 35 -5.45 -3.53 11.79
N PRO A 36 -5.74 -3.82 13.08
CA PRO A 36 -5.35 -2.91 14.16
C PRO A 36 -3.83 -2.63 14.11
N GLY A 37 -3.45 -1.36 14.26
CA GLY A 37 -2.08 -0.89 14.14
C GLY A 37 -1.66 -0.46 12.73
N SER A 38 -2.46 -0.74 11.69
CA SER A 38 -2.15 -0.29 10.33
C SER A 38 -2.34 1.22 10.18
N GLY A 39 -1.41 1.87 9.47
CA GLY A 39 -1.57 3.24 9.00
C GLY A 39 -2.53 3.28 7.81
N VAL A 40 -3.43 4.27 7.77
CA VAL A 40 -4.39 4.43 6.67
C VAL A 40 -4.47 5.87 6.19
N ARG A 41 -4.77 6.01 4.90
CA ARG A 41 -5.17 7.28 4.29
C ARG A 41 -6.64 7.24 3.96
N THR A 42 -7.37 8.22 4.46
CA THR A 42 -8.80 8.41 4.14
C THR A 42 -8.99 9.12 2.80
N ILE A 43 -10.21 9.10 2.27
CA ILE A 43 -10.55 9.80 1.01
C ILE A 43 -10.33 11.31 1.10
N GLY A 44 -10.49 11.90 2.29
CA GLY A 44 -10.24 13.32 2.54
C GLY A 44 -8.76 13.70 2.64
N GLY A 45 -7.84 12.74 2.44
CA GLY A 45 -6.40 12.98 2.57
C GLY A 45 -5.86 12.94 4.00
N MET A 46 -6.71 12.65 4.99
CA MET A 46 -6.28 12.50 6.39
C MET A 46 -5.59 11.15 6.58
N TYR A 47 -4.49 11.16 7.32
CA TYR A 47 -3.75 9.99 7.75
C TYR A 47 -4.08 9.68 9.21
N ALA A 48 -4.29 8.40 9.53
CA ALA A 48 -4.65 7.96 10.87
C ALA A 48 -4.21 6.51 11.10
N LEU A 49 -4.16 6.09 12.36
CA LEU A 49 -3.85 4.71 12.75
C LEU A 49 -5.15 3.94 13.03
N VAL A 50 -5.25 2.70 12.58
CA VAL A 50 -6.41 1.85 12.89
C VAL A 50 -6.30 1.34 14.33
N LYS A 51 -7.28 1.66 15.16
CA LYS A 51 -7.35 1.18 16.54
C LYS A 51 -8.14 -0.12 16.65
N ALA A 52 -9.29 -0.17 15.97
CA ALA A 52 -10.17 -1.32 15.94
C ALA A 52 -10.92 -1.38 14.60
N VAL A 53 -11.27 -2.61 14.19
CA VAL A 53 -12.04 -2.89 12.98
C VAL A 53 -13.32 -3.61 13.39
N ASN A 54 -14.47 -3.03 13.07
CA ASN A 54 -15.78 -3.66 13.24
C ASN A 54 -16.31 -4.13 11.87
N ASP A 55 -17.52 -4.67 11.81
CA ASP A 55 -18.09 -5.18 10.55
C ASP A 55 -18.33 -4.09 9.50
N GLU A 56 -18.87 -2.93 9.90
CA GLU A 56 -19.23 -1.84 8.99
C GLU A 56 -18.37 -0.58 9.19
N THR A 57 -17.79 -0.43 10.37
CA THR A 57 -17.01 0.75 10.79
C THR A 57 -15.59 0.38 11.18
N VAL A 58 -14.73 1.39 11.21
CA VAL A 58 -13.34 1.34 11.67
C VAL A 58 -13.10 2.50 12.60
N GLU A 59 -12.40 2.24 13.70
CA GLU A 59 -11.95 3.25 14.64
C GLU A 59 -10.58 3.73 14.24
N LEU A 60 -10.48 5.02 13.91
CA LEU A 60 -9.23 5.66 13.52
C LEU A 60 -8.77 6.61 14.62
N GLU A 61 -7.51 6.47 15.01
CA GLU A 61 -6.83 7.37 15.93
C GLU A 61 -6.00 8.39 15.13
N VAL A 62 -6.36 9.67 15.25
CA VAL A 62 -5.74 10.77 14.49
C VAL A 62 -4.66 11.49 15.31
N ALA A 63 -4.83 11.48 16.62
CA ALA A 63 -3.89 12.00 17.60
C ALA A 63 -4.01 11.17 18.89
N PRO A 64 -3.03 11.23 19.80
CA PRO A 64 -3.07 10.44 21.04
C PRO A 64 -4.39 10.62 21.80
N GLY A 65 -5.18 9.56 21.89
CA GLY A 65 -6.48 9.56 22.57
C GLY A 65 -7.65 10.17 21.78
N VAL A 66 -7.44 10.67 20.57
CA VAL A 66 -8.50 11.18 19.69
C VAL A 66 -8.90 10.10 18.69
N VAL A 67 -9.99 9.40 19.02
CA VAL A 67 -10.54 8.31 18.21
C VAL A 67 -11.83 8.76 17.55
N ALA A 68 -11.97 8.48 16.26
CA ALA A 68 -13.19 8.75 15.49
C ALA A 68 -13.61 7.52 14.69
N HIS A 69 -14.93 7.37 14.53
CA HIS A 69 -15.52 6.27 13.77
C HIS A 69 -15.68 6.66 12.31
N TYR A 70 -15.14 5.83 11.43
CA TYR A 70 -15.27 5.95 9.99
C TYR A 70 -15.94 4.71 9.41
N THR A 71 -16.59 4.85 8.26
CA THR A 71 -17.05 3.68 7.50
C THR A 71 -15.85 3.04 6.80
N LYS A 72 -15.89 1.72 6.56
CA LYS A 72 -14.82 1.05 5.78
C LYS A 72 -14.61 1.68 4.40
N GLY A 73 -15.68 2.20 3.80
CA GLY A 73 -15.63 2.89 2.52
C GLY A 73 -14.95 4.27 2.56
N ALA A 74 -14.68 4.83 3.74
CA ALA A 74 -13.95 6.09 3.88
C ALA A 74 -12.42 5.92 3.79
N ILE A 75 -11.93 4.68 3.81
CA ILE A 75 -10.52 4.35 3.67
C ILE A 75 -10.17 4.33 2.17
N ALA A 76 -9.18 5.14 1.78
CA ALA A 76 -8.70 5.21 0.41
C ALA A 76 -7.52 4.28 0.15
N ALA A 77 -6.64 4.11 1.15
CA ALA A 77 -5.50 3.20 1.09
C ALA A 77 -5.09 2.76 2.51
N VAL A 78 -4.57 1.54 2.62
CA VAL A 78 -3.82 1.06 3.78
C VAL A 78 -2.34 1.20 3.44
N LEU A 79 -1.58 1.80 4.35
CA LEU A 79 -0.15 2.05 4.21
C LEU A 79 0.65 1.00 4.97
N GLU A 80 1.86 0.74 4.49
CA GLU A 80 2.83 -0.03 5.24
C GLU A 80 3.29 0.77 6.49
N PRO A 81 3.66 0.09 7.59
CA PRO A 81 4.06 0.78 8.82
C PRO A 81 5.19 1.80 8.62
N LEU A 82 6.21 1.44 7.83
CA LEU A 82 7.35 2.30 7.52
C LEU A 82 6.94 3.52 6.68
N GLU A 83 6.04 3.34 5.70
CA GLU A 83 5.52 4.44 4.87
C GLU A 83 4.70 5.42 5.72
N TYR A 84 3.86 4.89 6.61
CA TYR A 84 3.05 5.71 7.52
C TYR A 84 3.92 6.53 8.48
N ASP A 85 4.92 5.90 9.10
CA ASP A 85 5.86 6.56 10.02
C ASP A 85 6.66 7.66 9.30
N ALA A 86 7.10 7.38 8.07
CA ALA A 86 7.82 8.37 7.26
C ALA A 86 6.98 9.61 6.95
N ILE A 87 5.69 9.44 6.64
CA ILE A 87 4.79 10.56 6.32
C ILE A 87 4.46 11.39 7.57
N ILE A 88 4.20 10.75 8.71
CA ILE A 88 3.76 11.43 9.93
C ILE A 88 4.94 12.01 10.73
N ASN A 89 6.01 11.23 10.89
CA ASN A 89 7.13 11.55 11.77
C ASN A 89 8.38 12.02 11.00
N GLY A 90 8.37 11.99 9.66
CA GLY A 90 9.46 12.49 8.83
C GLY A 90 10.72 11.63 8.85
N ARG A 91 10.62 10.37 9.32
CA ARG A 91 11.73 9.42 9.30
C ARG A 91 11.89 8.85 7.89
N PRO A 92 13.06 8.94 7.23
CA PRO A 92 13.27 8.27 5.96
C PRO A 92 13.07 6.75 6.14
N ALA A 93 12.52 6.07 5.13
CA ALA A 93 12.24 4.63 5.14
C ALA A 93 13.53 3.80 5.02
N GLU A 94 14.45 4.00 5.95
CA GLU A 94 15.77 3.41 6.01
C GLU A 94 15.97 2.79 7.41
N ASP A 95 16.61 1.62 7.44
CA ASP A 95 17.07 0.82 8.60
C ASP A 95 16.22 -0.42 9.00
N GLU A 96 15.94 -1.31 8.04
CA GLU A 96 15.82 -2.76 8.32
C GLU A 96 17.14 -3.53 8.03
N SER A 97 18.30 -2.90 8.19
CA SER A 97 19.60 -3.61 8.13
C SER A 97 20.28 -3.82 9.48
N ASP A 98 19.89 -3.11 10.55
CA ASP A 98 20.76 -3.00 11.74
C ASP A 98 20.25 -3.65 13.03
N GLU A 99 19.01 -4.15 13.11
CA GLU A 99 18.51 -4.81 14.34
C GLU A 99 18.45 -6.35 14.29
N ALA A 100 19.04 -6.98 13.26
CA ALA A 100 19.15 -8.46 13.19
C ALA A 100 20.56 -9.01 13.55
N VAL A 101 21.54 -8.17 13.88
CA VAL A 101 22.94 -8.62 14.09
C VAL A 101 23.43 -8.67 15.54
N GLU A 102 22.69 -8.14 16.53
CA GLU A 102 23.09 -8.16 17.95
C GLU A 102 22.59 -9.41 18.73
N ALA A 103 22.48 -10.56 18.08
CA ALA A 103 22.19 -11.83 18.75
C ALA A 103 23.01 -13.04 18.27
N LEU A 104 23.98 -12.84 17.37
CA LEU A 104 24.73 -13.95 16.75
C LEU A 104 26.26 -13.88 16.86
N ASP A 105 26.82 -12.93 17.62
CA ASP A 105 28.29 -12.78 17.71
C ASP A 105 28.93 -13.50 18.92
N ALA A 106 28.50 -14.74 19.14
CA ALA A 106 29.11 -15.64 20.12
C ALA A 106 29.31 -17.05 19.56
N ALA A 107 30.08 -17.20 18.47
CA ALA A 107 30.98 -18.35 18.25
C ALA A 107 31.67 -18.33 16.87
N ALA A 108 32.98 -18.63 16.92
CA ALA A 108 33.84 -19.22 15.87
C ALA A 108 34.32 -18.27 14.74
N ASP A 109 35.56 -17.76 14.79
CA ASP A 109 36.87 -18.42 14.55
C ASP A 109 37.21 -18.61 13.04
N GLU A 110 38.14 -17.75 12.61
CA GLU A 110 39.20 -17.87 11.59
C GLU A 110 38.96 -18.18 10.08
N LYS A 111 39.48 -17.20 9.29
CA LYS A 111 40.39 -17.29 8.11
C LYS A 111 39.83 -17.08 6.68
N PRO A 112 40.63 -16.46 5.77
CA PRO A 112 40.24 -15.26 5.03
C PRO A 112 40.37 -15.37 3.50
N LEU A 113 40.05 -14.25 2.81
CA LEU A 113 40.34 -13.92 1.39
C LEU A 113 39.46 -14.69 0.38
N SER A 114 38.89 -14.08 -0.67
CA SER A 114 39.55 -13.22 -1.66
C SER A 114 38.57 -12.32 -2.45
N LEU A 115 39.09 -11.16 -2.83
CA LEU A 115 38.53 -10.12 -3.70
C LEU A 115 38.32 -10.59 -5.16
N SER A 116 37.18 -10.24 -5.75
CA SER A 116 36.96 -10.03 -7.20
C SER A 116 35.87 -8.95 -7.33
N LYS A 117 36.21 -7.66 -7.33
CA LYS A 117 36.28 -6.81 -8.52
C LYS A 117 35.25 -7.15 -9.61
N ASP A 118 34.18 -6.35 -9.69
CA ASP A 118 33.82 -5.73 -10.95
C ASP A 118 33.14 -4.38 -10.72
N GLU A 119 33.76 -3.35 -11.29
CA GLU A 119 33.28 -1.98 -11.34
C GLU A 119 32.36 -1.84 -12.55
N ALA A 120 31.16 -1.29 -12.37
CA ALA A 120 30.45 -0.59 -13.43
C ALA A 120 29.59 0.53 -12.81
N LYS A 121 30.22 1.71 -12.66
CA LYS A 121 29.58 3.02 -12.83
C LYS A 121 28.93 3.04 -14.22
N ASP A 122 27.82 3.70 -14.49
CA ASP A 122 27.56 5.14 -14.45
C ASP A 122 26.07 5.27 -14.87
N GLU A 123 25.21 6.00 -14.14
CA GLU A 123 24.75 7.37 -14.49
C GLU A 123 24.08 7.48 -15.89
N ALA A 124 22.96 8.16 -16.12
CA ALA A 124 22.17 9.12 -15.37
C ALA A 124 20.92 9.54 -16.20
N LYS A 125 20.06 10.31 -15.52
CA LYS A 125 19.14 11.37 -15.99
C LYS A 125 17.82 10.96 -16.69
N VAL A 126 16.62 11.22 -16.15
CA VAL A 126 15.98 12.44 -15.58
C VAL A 126 15.24 13.29 -16.63
N ASP A 127 13.95 13.48 -16.33
CA ASP A 127 12.99 14.53 -16.70
C ASP A 127 12.53 14.75 -18.16
N ALA A 128 11.21 14.63 -18.35
CA ALA A 128 10.41 15.68 -18.97
C ALA A 128 8.92 15.57 -18.57
N GLU A 129 8.47 16.64 -17.93
CA GLU A 129 7.13 16.96 -17.43
C GLU A 129 6.18 17.46 -18.54
N ALA A 130 5.01 16.82 -18.66
CA ALA A 130 3.66 17.38 -18.89
C ALA A 130 3.38 18.28 -20.15
N PRO A 131 2.16 18.84 -20.32
CA PRO A 131 1.17 18.37 -21.30
C PRO A 131 0.72 19.44 -22.33
N GLU A 132 0.13 19.03 -23.46
CA GLU A 132 -0.64 19.96 -24.30
C GLU A 132 -2.04 19.44 -24.66
N SER A 133 -2.97 20.38 -24.50
CA SER A 133 -4.39 20.37 -24.81
C SER A 133 -4.68 20.59 -26.29
N LYS A 134 -5.56 19.78 -26.89
CA LYS A 134 -6.75 20.21 -27.65
C LYS A 134 -7.60 19.02 -28.11
#